data_AF-A0ABD0PPT5-F1
#
_entry.id   AF-A0ABD0PPT5-F1
#
_cell.length_a   1.000
_cell.length_b   1.000
_cell.length_c   1.000
_cell.angle_alpha   90.00
_cell.angle_beta   90.00
_cell.angle_gamma   90.00
#
_symmetry.space_group_name_H-M   'P 1'
#
loop_
_entity.id
_entity.type
_entity.pdbx_description
1 polymer ?
#
loop_
_entity_poly.entity_id
_entity_poly.type
_entity_poly.pdbx_seq_one_letter_code
_entity_poly.pdbx_strand_id
1 'polypeptide(L)' 'KLKAEMLDIRRKGAKRSNGKYSERSCGRCQEPMGLLTRNGSQCRVCKHQVCRNCQSARPNGSWMCTVCAKE' A
#
# COMPACT_ATOMS: atom_id res chain seq x y z
N LYS A 1 -26.41 -17.86 14.92
CA LYS A 1 -25.13 -18.59 14.76
C LYS A 1 -24.55 -18.23 13.40
N LEU A 2 -23.69 -17.22 13.37
CA LEU A 2 -23.17 -16.55 12.18
C LEU A 2 -22.36 -17.52 11.30
N LYS A 3 -22.91 -17.90 10.14
CA LYS A 3 -22.19 -18.56 9.04
C LYS A 3 -21.85 -17.52 7.98
N ALA A 4 -20.90 -16.62 8.25
CA ALA A 4 -20.54 -15.58 7.30
C ALA A 4 -19.04 -15.23 7.27
N GLU A 5 -18.16 -16.16 7.66
CA GLU A 5 -16.71 -15.89 7.77
C GLU A 5 -15.82 -16.68 6.81
N MET A 6 -16.35 -17.18 5.69
CA MET A 6 -15.54 -18.04 4.82
C MET A 6 -15.63 -17.74 3.32
N LEU A 7 -15.60 -16.47 2.91
CA LEU A 7 -15.43 -16.15 1.48
C LEU A 7 -14.61 -14.89 1.15
N ASP A 8 -13.87 -14.28 2.09
CA ASP A 8 -13.09 -13.06 1.77
C ASP A 8 -11.61 -13.34 1.39
N ILE A 9 -11.07 -14.51 1.72
CA ILE A 9 -9.63 -14.80 1.56
C ILE A 9 -9.23 -15.06 0.09
N ARG A 10 -10.19 -15.40 -0.80
CA ARG A 10 -9.90 -15.83 -2.19
C ARG A 10 -9.90 -14.72 -3.24
N ARG A 11 -9.89 -13.43 -2.86
CA ARG A 11 -9.87 -12.34 -3.84
C ARG A 11 -8.79 -11.29 -3.57
N LYS A 12 -7.54 -11.73 -3.41
CA LYS A 12 -6.32 -10.91 -3.52
C LYS A 12 -6.10 -10.27 -4.92
N GLY A 13 -7.11 -10.23 -5.79
CA GLY A 13 -6.96 -9.84 -7.20
C GLY A 13 -8.04 -8.93 -7.78
N ALA A 14 -9.03 -8.43 -7.02
CA ALA A 14 -10.06 -7.59 -7.62
C ALA A 14 -10.39 -6.38 -6.77
N LYS A 15 -9.75 -5.26 -7.12
CA LYS A 15 -10.26 -3.88 -7.12
C LYS A 15 -11.76 -3.81 -6.73
N ARG A 16 -12.06 -3.60 -5.44
CA ARG A 16 -13.43 -3.26 -4.99
C ARG A 16 -13.51 -1.76 -4.78
N SER A 17 -14.03 -1.08 -5.79
CA SER A 17 -14.68 0.22 -5.67
C SER A 17 -15.90 0.07 -4.77
N ASN A 18 -15.82 0.55 -3.52
CA ASN A 18 -16.84 1.35 -2.82
C ASN A 18 -16.61 1.31 -1.30
N GLY A 19 -16.58 2.49 -0.65
CA GLY A 19 -16.86 2.62 0.78
C GLY A 19 -15.66 2.83 1.72
N LYS A 20 -14.95 3.97 1.58
CA LYS A 20 -14.32 4.71 2.70
C LYS A 20 -13.49 3.95 3.75
N TYR A 21 -12.79 2.88 3.38
CA TYR A 21 -11.73 2.28 4.20
C TYR A 21 -10.46 2.02 3.36
N SER A 22 -9.40 2.76 3.69
CA SER A 22 -7.98 2.51 3.37
C SER A 22 -7.30 3.06 2.09
N GLU A 23 -7.68 4.25 1.58
CA GLU A 23 -6.69 5.11 0.88
C GLU A 23 -5.53 5.58 1.80
N ARG A 24 -5.51 5.10 3.04
CA ARG A 24 -4.66 5.44 4.17
C ARG A 24 -3.89 4.22 4.65
N SER A 25 -3.44 3.32 3.78
CA SER A 25 -2.60 2.19 4.19
C SER A 25 -1.44 1.97 3.24
N CYS A 26 -0.35 1.38 3.75
CA CYS A 26 0.82 1.07 2.96
C CYS A 26 0.55 -0.07 1.98
N GLY A 27 0.75 0.16 0.68
CA GLY A 27 0.68 -0.89 -0.35
C GLY A 27 1.70 -2.04 -0.19
N ARG A 28 2.58 -1.99 0.83
CA ARG A 28 3.55 -3.05 1.15
C ARG A 28 3.28 -3.69 2.51
N CYS A 29 3.31 -2.92 3.60
CA CYS A 29 3.06 -3.45 4.95
C CYS A 29 1.58 -3.39 5.39
N GLN A 30 0.69 -2.80 4.60
CA GLN A 30 -0.74 -2.58 4.90
C GLN A 30 -1.02 -1.78 6.19
N GLU A 31 0.02 -1.19 6.77
CA GLU A 31 -0.08 -0.41 7.99
C GLU A 31 -0.86 0.89 7.76
N PRO A 32 -1.74 1.29 8.69
CA PRO A 32 -2.51 2.51 8.57
C PRO A 32 -1.59 3.74 8.56
N MET A 33 -1.61 4.44 7.43
CA MET A 33 -0.93 5.70 7.21
C MET A 33 -1.85 6.85 7.64
N GLY A 34 -1.44 7.57 8.69
CA GLY A 34 -2.20 8.72 9.22
C GLY A 34 -2.38 9.86 8.20
N LEU A 35 -3.20 10.87 8.54
CA LEU A 35 -3.53 12.01 7.67
C LEU A 35 -2.30 12.78 7.14
N LEU A 36 -1.15 12.68 7.82
CA LEU A 36 0.08 13.43 7.53
C LEU A 36 0.95 12.83 6.41
N THR A 37 0.68 11.60 5.92
CA THR A 37 1.51 10.95 4.88
C THR A 37 0.92 11.05 3.47
N ARG A 38 -0.04 11.96 3.28
CA ARG A 38 -0.85 12.04 2.05
C ARG A 38 -0.05 12.57 0.85
N ASN A 39 0.90 13.50 1.07
CA ASN A 39 1.70 14.07 -0.01
C ASN A 39 3.11 13.46 -0.05
N GLY A 40 3.45 12.80 -1.16
CA GLY A 40 4.83 12.44 -1.50
C GLY A 40 5.26 10.99 -1.23
N SER A 41 4.35 10.12 -0.78
CA SER A 41 4.66 8.72 -0.42
C SER A 41 4.29 7.71 -1.51
N GLN A 42 4.13 8.14 -2.77
CA GLN A 42 3.75 7.27 -3.89
C GLN A 42 4.99 6.82 -4.69
N CYS A 43 5.15 5.51 -4.87
CA CYS A 43 6.28 4.97 -5.63
C CYS A 43 6.16 5.36 -7.11
N ARG A 44 7.24 5.90 -7.71
CA ARG A 44 7.23 6.34 -9.12
C ARG A 44 7.02 5.20 -10.12
N VAL A 45 7.45 3.98 -9.76
CA VAL A 45 7.39 2.77 -10.60
C VAL A 45 6.00 2.13 -10.54
N CYS A 46 5.59 1.64 -9.36
CA CYS A 46 4.33 0.89 -9.23
C CYS A 46 3.12 1.75 -8.83
N LYS A 47 3.28 3.07 -8.62
CA LYS A 47 2.21 4.01 -8.23
C LYS A 47 1.48 3.68 -6.91
N HIS A 48 2.02 2.79 -6.07
CA HIS A 48 1.44 2.48 -4.76
C HIS A 48 1.90 3.49 -3.69
N GLN A 49 1.00 3.83 -2.77
CA GLN A 49 1.33 4.59 -1.55
C GLN A 49 2.12 3.68 -0.60
N VAL A 50 3.30 4.11 -0.15
CA VAL A 50 4.14 3.34 0.76
C VAL A 50 4.65 4.21 1.91
N CYS A 51 4.64 3.67 3.13
CA CYS A 51 5.21 4.34 4.29
C CYS A 51 6.73 4.51 4.13
N ARG A 52 7.34 5.44 4.86
CA ARG A 52 8.79 5.68 4.81
C ARG A 52 9.63 4.43 5.07
N ASN A 53 9.17 3.53 5.94
CA ASN A 53 9.83 2.25 6.23
C ASN A 53 9.85 1.30 5.02
N CYS A 54 8.89 1.44 4.10
CA CYS A 54 8.80 0.68 2.86
C CYS A 54 9.39 1.45 1.67
N GLN A 55 10.06 2.57 1.89
CA GLN A 55 10.84 3.29 0.89
C GLN A 55 12.29 2.83 0.95
N SER A 56 12.91 2.68 -0.22
CA SER A 56 14.32 2.39 -0.40
C SER A 56 14.94 3.60 -1.11
N ALA A 57 15.90 4.24 -0.44
CA ALA A 57 16.63 5.37 -0.97
C ALA A 57 17.61 4.91 -2.06
N ARG A 58 17.68 5.65 -3.15
CA ARG A 58 18.64 5.46 -4.24
C ARG A 58 19.77 6.50 -4.12
N PRO A 59 20.98 6.20 -4.64
CA PRO A 59 22.12 7.13 -4.62
C PRO A 59 21.84 8.47 -5.34
N ASN A 60 20.88 8.49 -6.27
CA ASN A 60 20.48 9.67 -7.02
C ASN A 60 19.53 10.62 -6.25
N GLY A 61 19.34 10.41 -4.95
CA GLY A 61 18.42 11.20 -4.13
C GLY A 61 16.93 10.90 -4.37
N SER A 62 16.62 9.94 -5.25
CA SER A 62 15.24 9.45 -5.42
C SER A 62 14.96 8.28 -4.48
N TRP A 63 13.69 7.92 -4.34
CA TRP A 63 13.28 6.74 -3.60
C TRP A 63 12.31 5.90 -4.43
N MET A 64 12.24 4.61 -4.10
CA MET A 64 11.23 3.69 -4.63
C MET A 64 10.76 2.74 -3.54
N CYS A 65 9.67 2.00 -3.74
CA CYS A 65 9.28 1.02 -2.73
C CYS A 65 10.28 -0.14 -2.68
N THR A 66 10.43 -0.77 -1.51
CA THR A 66 11.35 -1.89 -1.28
C THR A 66 11.18 -3.05 -2.25
N VAL A 67 9.98 -3.25 -2.80
CA VAL A 67 9.74 -4.27 -3.83
C VAL A 67 10.30 -3.85 -5.18
N CYS A 68 9.99 -2.63 -5.66
CA CYS A 68 10.57 -2.11 -6.91
C CYS A 68 12.09 -1.88 -6.82
N ALA A 69 12.65 -1.89 -5.61
CA ALA A 69 14.09 -1.84 -5.39
C ALA A 69 14.78 -3.18 -5.52
N LYS A 70 14.03 -4.28 -5.39
CA LYS A 70 14.53 -5.65 -5.46
C LYS A 70 14.25 -6.32 -6.81
N GLU A 71 13.27 -5.81 -7.56
CA GLU A 71 13.03 -6.10 -8.98
C GLU A 71 14.08 -5.41 -9.84
#